data_AF-A0A2V6S8T2-F1
#
_entry.id   AF-A0A2V6S8T2-F1
#
_cell.length_a   1.000
_cell.length_b   1.000
_cell.length_c   1.000
_cell.angle_alpha   90.00
_cell.angle_beta   90.00
_cell.angle_gamma   90.00
#
_symmetry.space_group_name_H-M   'P 1'
#
loop_
_entity.id
_entity.type
_entity.pdbx_description
1 polymer ?
#
loop_
_entity_poly.entity_id
_entity_poly.type
_entity_poly.pdbx_seq_one_letter_code
_entity_poly.pdbx_strand_id
1 'polypeptide(L)' 'MVEEDGEVLGIVSIGDLAVARDRGSALADVSAAAPNT' A
#
# COMPACT_ATOMS: atom_id res chain seq x y z
N MET A 1 10.47 -18.07 5.27
CA MET A 1 11.65 -18.08 4.39
C MET A 1 11.81 -16.66 3.89
N VAL A 2 12.97 -16.06 4.13
CA VAL A 2 13.39 -14.76 3.56
C VAL A 2 14.60 -15.07 2.69
N GLU A 3 14.70 -14.43 1.53
CA GLU A 3 15.80 -14.71 0.60
C GLU A 3 17.15 -14.38 1.24
N GLU A 4 18.11 -15.31 1.12
CA GLU A 4 19.42 -15.22 1.78
C GLU A 4 20.29 -14.11 1.19
N ASP A 5 20.06 -13.74 -0.08
CA ASP A 5 20.84 -12.75 -0.83
C ASP A 5 20.24 -11.34 -0.83
N GLY A 6 19.13 -11.12 -0.10
CA GLY A 6 18.57 -9.79 0.14
C GLY A 6 18.01 -9.07 -1.10
N GLU A 7 17.59 -9.82 -2.12
CA GLU A 7 17.01 -9.25 -3.35
C GLU A 7 15.63 -8.60 -3.10
N VAL A 8 15.34 -7.53 -3.84
CA VAL A 8 14.04 -6.85 -3.78
C VAL A 8 13.01 -7.65 -4.59
N LEU A 9 12.10 -8.31 -3.87
CA LEU A 9 10.99 -9.08 -4.49
C LEU A 9 9.88 -8.21 -5.07
N GLY A 10 9.71 -6.99 -4.55
CA GLY A 10 8.65 -6.09 -4.97
C GLY A 10 8.45 -4.92 -4.03
N ILE A 11 7.73 -3.91 -4.51
CA ILE A 11 7.38 -2.71 -3.76
C ILE A 11 5.86 -2.58 -3.77
N VAL A 12 5.32 -2.22 -2.62
CA VAL A 12 3.92 -1.79 -2.49
C VAL A 12 3.89 -0.40 -1.90
N SER A 13 2.87 0.39 -2.26
CA SER A 13 2.71 1.69 -1.65
C SER A 13 2.09 1.57 -0.26
N ILE A 14 2.32 2.58 0.59
CA ILE A 14 1.65 2.66 1.89
C ILE A 14 0.13 2.84 1.74
N GLY A 15 -0.32 3.44 0.64
CA GLY A 15 -1.73 3.60 0.32
C GLY A 15 -2.42 2.26 0.04
N ASP A 16 -1.78 1.38 -0.72
CA ASP A 16 -2.30 0.03 -0.98
C ASP A 16 -2.45 -0.75 0.34
N LEU A 17 -1.46 -0.62 1.23
CA LEU A 17 -1.50 -1.25 2.53
C LEU A 17 -2.64 -0.70 3.40
N ALA A 18 -2.86 0.62 3.37
CA ALA A 18 -3.97 1.25 4.08
C ALA A 18 -5.32 0.73 3.58
N VAL A 19 -5.54 0.69 2.26
CA VAL A 19 -6.79 0.15 1.65
C VAL A 19 -7.00 -1.33 1.98
N ALA A 20 -5.92 -2.12 2.01
CA ALA A 20 -5.98 -3.55 2.26
C ALA A 20 -6.15 -3.94 3.73
N ARG A 21 -5.53 -3.20 4.66
CA ARG A 21 -5.46 -3.57 6.09
C ARG A 21 -6.28 -2.70 7.02
N ASP A 22 -6.47 -1.42 6.71
CA ASP A 22 -7.25 -0.48 7.53
C ASP A 22 -8.07 0.47 6.63
N ARG A 23 -9.09 -0.12 6.01
CA ARG A 23 -9.95 0.57 5.03
C ARG A 23 -10.72 1.76 5.63
N GLY A 24 -10.89 1.83 6.95
CA GLY A 24 -11.56 2.94 7.62
C GLY A 24 -10.64 4.10 8.01
N SER A 25 -9.34 4.00 7.71
CA SER A 25 -8.38 5.05 8.00
C SER A 25 -8.50 6.23 7.02
N ALA A 26 -8.16 7.42 7.49
CA ALA A 26 -8.08 8.62 6.65
C ALA A 26 -7.10 8.45 5.46
N LEU A 27 -6.05 7.64 5.63
CA LEU A 27 -5.11 7.36 4.56
C LEU A 27 -5.73 6.46 3.48
N ALA A 28 -6.54 5.46 3.86
CA ALA A 28 -7.25 4.63 2.90
C ALA A 28 -8.25 5.48 2.08
N ASP A 29 -8.96 6.40 2.74
CA ASP A 29 -9.89 7.32 2.07
C ASP A 29 -9.21 8.17 1.01
N VAL A 30 -8.07 8.80 1.36
CA VAL A 30 -7.29 9.62 0.41
C VAL A 30 -6.68 8.76 -0.70
N SER A 31 -6.17 7.57 -0.38
CA SER A 31 -5.49 6.71 -1.35
C SER A 31 -6.44 6.08 -2.37
N ALA A 32 -7.71 5.86 -1.99
CA ALA A 32 -8.74 5.31 -2.86
C ALA A 32 -9.56 6.38 -3.60
N ALA A 33 -9.30 7.67 -3.36
CA ALA A 33 -10.06 8.77 -3.94
C ALA A 33 -9.90 8.82 -5.47
N ALA A 34 -10.97 9.25 -6.15
CA ALA A 34 -10.91 9.50 -7.58
C ALA A 34 -9.93 10.64 -7.91
N PRO A 35 -9.26 10.63 -9.08
CA PRO A 35 -8.42 11.73 -9.52
C PRO A 35 -9.22 13.03 -9.64
N ASN A 36 -8.55 14.16 -9.42
CA ASN A 36 -9.15 15.48 -9.67
C ASN A 36 -9.38 15.70 -11.18
N THR A 37 -10.43 16.47 -11.48
CA THR A 37 -10.77 16.94 -12.84
C THR A 37 -10.04 18.22 -13.21
#